data_AF-A0ABC8TYF0-F1
#
_entry.id   AF-A0ABC8TYF0-F1
#
_cell.length_a   1.000
_cell.length_b   1.000
_cell.length_c   1.000
_cell.angle_alpha   90.00
_cell.angle_beta   90.00
_cell.angle_gamma   90.00
#
_symmetry.space_group_name_H-M   'P 1'
#
loop_
_entity.id
_entity.type
_entity.pdbx_description
1 polymer ?
#
loop_
_entity_poly.entity_id
_entity_poly.type
_entity_poly.pdbx_seq_one_letter_code
_entity_poly.pdbx_strand_id
1 'polypeptide(L)'
;MLFGQVTWKSVALLSKHSISIADKKLVHRCTLHETIRVKSGAWDDNGVFIYTTLTHIKYCLPNGDSGIIRTLDVPVYITKIFGNTIFCLDRDGKNRPIIIDSTEYMFKLSLLRKRFDQVMNMIRSSELCGQAMIAYLQQKGFPEVALHFVKDERTRFNLALESGSSELCGQAMIAYLQQKGFPEVALHFVKDERTRFNLALESGNIQIAVASAKEIDEKDHWYRLGVEALRQGNSGIVEYAYQRTKNFERLSFFI
;
A
#
# COMPACT_ATOMS: atom_id res chain seq x y z
N MET A 1 38.75 4.40 17.74
CA MET A 1 39.16 3.85 16.45
C MET A 1 37.96 3.95 15.52
N LEU A 2 38.05 4.80 14.50
CA LEU A 2 37.06 4.91 13.43
C LEU A 2 37.37 3.81 12.42
N PHE A 3 36.45 2.87 12.20
CA PHE A 3 36.56 1.91 11.10
C PHE A 3 35.73 2.44 9.93
N GLY A 4 36.33 2.50 8.74
CA GLY A 4 35.69 3.03 7.53
C GLY A 4 35.46 1.95 6.49
N GLN A 5 34.31 1.95 5.82
CA GLN A 5 34.02 1.10 4.66
C GLN A 5 33.79 1.97 3.42
N VAL A 6 34.49 1.67 2.34
CA VAL A 6 34.53 2.49 1.13
C VAL A 6 33.95 1.69 -0.03
N THR A 7 33.06 2.32 -0.77
CA THR A 7 32.69 1.94 -2.14
C THR A 7 33.22 3.00 -3.10
N TRP A 8 33.13 2.75 -4.40
CA TRP A 8 33.51 3.73 -5.44
C TRP A 8 32.70 5.04 -5.40
N LYS A 9 31.57 5.07 -4.68
CA LYS A 9 30.65 6.22 -4.56
C LYS A 9 30.61 6.85 -3.17
N SER A 10 30.72 6.04 -2.12
CA SER A 10 30.38 6.44 -0.76
C SER A 10 31.29 5.80 0.28
N VAL A 11 31.47 6.50 1.40
CA VAL A 11 32.18 6.03 2.58
C VAL A 11 31.25 6.02 3.79
N ALA A 12 31.36 5.00 4.63
CA ALA A 12 30.72 4.94 5.93
C ALA A 12 31.80 4.99 7.02
N LEU A 13 31.66 5.92 7.97
CA LEU A 13 32.55 6.12 9.10
C LEU A 13 31.86 5.64 10.38
N LEU A 14 32.45 4.65 11.05
CA LEU A 14 31.86 4.03 12.23
C LEU A 14 32.51 4.55 13.52
N SER A 15 31.69 5.15 14.38
CA SER A 15 32.02 5.48 15.77
C SER A 15 31.35 4.49 16.73
N LYS A 16 31.60 4.63 18.04
CA LYS A 16 31.00 3.74 19.07
C LYS A 16 29.46 3.70 18.98
N HIS A 17 28.83 4.85 18.77
CA HIS A 17 27.37 5.04 18.81
C HIS A 17 26.84 5.83 17.61
N SER A 18 27.63 5.98 16.56
CA SER A 18 27.18 6.70 15.37
C SER A 18 27.82 6.16 14.09
N ILE A 19 27.10 6.35 12.99
CA ILE A 19 27.51 5.99 11.64
C ILE A 19 27.32 7.22 10.78
N SER A 20 28.41 7.74 10.22
CA SER A 20 28.34 8.89 9.30
C SER A 20 28.57 8.41 7.87
N ILE A 21 27.61 8.68 6.99
CA ILE A 21 27.74 8.40 5.56
C ILE A 21 28.16 9.70 4.85
N ALA A 22 29.16 9.58 3.99
CA ALA A 22 29.61 10.65 3.11
C ALA A 22 29.85 10.10 1.70
N ASP A 23 29.90 10.97 0.70
CA ASP A 23 30.34 10.57 -0.63
C ASP A 23 31.88 10.52 -0.75
N LYS A 24 32.37 10.11 -1.93
CA LYS A 24 33.81 10.03 -2.20
C LYS A 24 34.58 11.35 -2.06
N LYS A 25 33.89 12.50 -2.05
CA LYS A 25 34.50 13.82 -1.80
C LYS A 25 34.39 14.22 -0.32
N LEU A 26 34.01 13.27 0.55
CA LEU A 26 33.72 13.48 1.97
C LEU A 26 32.59 14.49 2.23
N VAL A 27 31.72 14.72 1.24
CA VAL A 27 30.51 15.50 1.47
C VAL A 27 29.54 14.65 2.28
N HIS A 28 29.21 15.16 3.47
CA HIS A 28 28.28 14.51 4.39
C HIS A 28 26.91 14.29 3.76
N ARG A 29 26.34 13.09 3.99
CA ARG A 29 25.01 12.70 3.51
C ARG A 29 24.02 12.55 4.65
N CYS A 30 24.38 11.75 5.65
CA CYS A 30 23.57 11.53 6.84
C CYS A 30 24.42 11.00 7.98
N THR A 31 23.91 11.15 9.21
CA THR A 31 24.47 10.54 10.41
C THR A 31 23.37 9.76 11.13
N LEU A 32 23.63 8.49 11.43
CA LEU A 32 22.78 7.69 12.31
C LEU A 32 23.37 7.67 13.72
N HIS A 33 22.49 7.71 14.71
CA HIS A 33 22.84 7.56 16.12
C HIS A 33 22.21 6.27 16.66
N GLU A 34 23.04 5.45 17.31
CA GLU A 34 22.62 4.19 17.93
C GLU A 34 22.81 4.27 19.45
N THR A 35 21.79 3.88 20.20
CA THR A 35 21.92 3.64 21.65
C THR A 35 22.85 2.46 21.93
N ILE A 36 22.78 1.42 21.11
CA ILE A 36 23.61 0.22 21.23
C ILE A 36 24.89 0.38 20.40
N ARG A 37 26.02 -0.09 20.95
CA ARG A 37 27.32 0.03 20.27
C ARG A 37 27.33 -0.65 18.89
N VAL A 38 27.78 0.09 17.89
CA VAL A 38 28.03 -0.43 16.54
C VAL A 38 29.29 -1.30 16.54
N LYS A 39 29.23 -2.44 15.85
CA LYS A 39 30.31 -3.44 15.80
C LYS A 39 31.07 -3.42 14.49
N SER A 40 30.33 -3.43 13.38
CA SER A 40 30.89 -3.46 12.03
C SER A 40 29.80 -3.13 11.02
N GLY A 41 30.16 -2.93 9.76
CA GLY A 41 29.21 -2.86 8.66
C GLY A 41 29.89 -3.06 7.34
N ALA A 42 29.09 -3.21 6.28
CA ALA A 42 29.54 -3.28 4.90
C ALA A 42 28.41 -2.82 3.97
N TRP A 43 28.77 -2.46 2.74
CA TRP A 43 27.81 -2.10 1.70
C TRP A 43 27.32 -3.34 0.97
N ASP A 44 26.03 -3.38 0.64
CA ASP A 44 25.50 -4.34 -0.32
C ASP A 44 25.72 -3.86 -1.77
N ASP A 45 25.39 -4.72 -2.73
CA ASP A 45 25.52 -4.43 -4.17
C ASP A 45 24.59 -3.30 -4.65
N ASN A 46 23.53 -2.99 -3.88
CA ASN A 46 22.59 -1.92 -4.18
C ASN A 46 23.00 -0.55 -3.60
N GLY A 47 24.08 -0.49 -2.82
CA GLY A 47 24.53 0.73 -2.14
C GLY A 47 23.75 1.03 -0.85
N VAL A 48 23.21 0.01 -0.20
CA VAL A 48 22.66 0.05 1.16
C VAL A 48 23.76 -0.31 2.14
N PHE A 49 23.93 0.48 3.20
CA PHE A 49 24.89 0.17 4.23
C PHE A 49 24.25 -0.71 5.29
N ILE A 50 24.74 -1.93 5.47
CA ILE A 50 24.25 -2.88 6.47
C ILE A 50 25.28 -2.98 7.58
N TYR A 51 24.83 -2.93 8.83
CA TYR A 51 25.69 -2.92 10.00
C TYR A 51 25.14 -3.76 11.13
N THR A 52 26.02 -4.12 12.06
CA THR A 52 25.69 -4.89 13.26
C THR A 52 25.87 -4.04 14.51
N THR A 53 24.95 -4.23 15.45
CA THR A 53 25.08 -3.79 16.84
C THR A 53 25.33 -5.02 17.73
N LEU A 54 25.19 -4.88 19.06
CA LEU A 54 25.23 -6.06 19.94
C LEU A 54 24.06 -7.02 19.73
N THR A 55 22.92 -6.52 19.26
CA THR A 55 21.64 -7.26 19.28
C THR A 55 20.92 -7.27 17.95
N HIS A 56 21.38 -6.53 16.94
CA HIS A 56 20.68 -6.42 15.67
C HIS A 56 21.62 -6.34 14.46
N ILE A 57 21.15 -6.88 13.34
CA ILE A 57 21.55 -6.50 11.99
C ILE A 57 20.58 -5.40 11.54
N LYS A 58 21.13 -4.28 11.09
CA LYS A 58 20.38 -3.10 10.67
C LYS A 58 20.85 -2.62 9.31
N TYR A 59 20.03 -1.82 8.65
CA TYR A 59 20.40 -1.17 7.38
C TYR A 59 20.29 0.36 7.48
N CYS A 60 21.00 1.05 6.59
CA CYS A 60 20.94 2.48 6.38
C CYS A 60 20.93 2.77 4.86
N LEU A 61 19.96 3.59 4.45
CA LEU A 61 19.81 4.08 3.09
C LEU A 61 20.54 5.43 2.91
N PRO A 62 20.87 5.81 1.67
CA PRO A 62 21.57 7.07 1.38
C PRO A 62 20.85 8.35 1.84
N ASN A 63 19.54 8.29 2.05
CA ASN A 63 18.72 9.40 2.56
C ASN A 63 18.63 9.43 4.09
N GLY A 64 19.32 8.53 4.79
CA GLY A 64 19.30 8.42 6.26
C GLY A 64 18.19 7.52 6.81
N ASP A 65 17.29 6.98 5.98
CA ASP A 65 16.33 6.00 6.47
C ASP A 65 17.04 4.73 6.92
N SER A 66 16.58 4.15 8.02
CA SER A 66 17.18 2.96 8.62
C SER A 66 16.12 2.03 9.18
N GLY A 67 16.51 0.81 9.51
CA GLY A 67 15.62 -0.21 10.05
C GLY A 67 16.38 -1.43 10.56
N ILE A 68 15.64 -2.35 11.18
CA ILE A 68 16.16 -3.61 11.69
C ILE A 68 15.87 -4.70 10.66
N ILE A 69 16.91 -5.42 10.23
CA ILE A 69 16.76 -6.60 9.36
C ILE A 69 16.47 -7.83 10.20
N ARG A 70 17.22 -8.01 11.29
CA ARG A 70 17.19 -9.22 12.12
C ARG A 70 17.74 -8.95 13.51
N THR A 71 17.15 -9.59 14.53
CA THR A 71 17.71 -9.65 15.89
C THR A 71 18.77 -10.75 16.00
N LEU A 72 19.82 -10.49 16.76
CA LEU A 72 20.95 -11.37 16.98
C LEU A 72 21.02 -11.79 18.45
N ASP A 73 21.19 -13.09 18.69
CA ASP A 73 21.47 -13.61 20.03
C ASP A 73 22.92 -13.34 20.45
N VAL A 74 23.84 -13.33 19.47
CA VAL A 74 25.27 -13.09 19.67
C VAL A 74 25.79 -12.05 18.69
N PRO A 75 26.70 -11.15 19.11
CA PRO A 75 27.26 -10.16 18.20
C PRO A 75 28.14 -10.83 17.13
N VAL A 76 27.99 -10.35 15.90
CA VAL A 76 28.79 -10.77 14.74
C VAL A 76 29.41 -9.57 14.03
N TYR A 77 30.51 -9.82 13.33
CA TYR A 77 31.32 -8.83 12.65
C TYR A 77 31.28 -9.07 11.14
N ILE A 78 30.60 -8.19 10.40
CA ILE A 78 30.41 -8.29 8.95
C ILE A 78 31.77 -8.17 8.25
N THR A 79 32.04 -9.12 7.34
CA THR A 79 33.22 -9.11 6.47
C THR A 79 32.84 -8.81 5.02
N LYS A 80 31.72 -9.36 4.53
CA LYS A 80 31.23 -9.16 3.16
C LYS A 80 29.73 -9.37 3.09
N ILE A 81 29.08 -8.73 2.12
CA ILE A 81 27.69 -8.97 1.76
C ILE A 81 27.66 -9.36 0.28
N PHE A 82 26.87 -10.36 -0.07
CA PHE A 82 26.67 -10.79 -1.45
C PHE A 82 25.25 -11.31 -1.63
N GLY A 83 24.48 -10.65 -2.50
CA GLY A 83 23.03 -10.89 -2.58
C GLY A 83 22.37 -10.74 -1.21
N ASN A 84 21.57 -11.73 -0.82
CA ASN A 84 20.89 -11.78 0.48
C ASN A 84 21.71 -12.49 1.58
N THR A 85 23.02 -12.70 1.39
CA THR A 85 23.88 -13.38 2.38
C THR A 85 24.90 -12.41 2.97
N ILE A 86 24.88 -12.29 4.29
CA ILE A 86 25.92 -11.60 5.08
C ILE A 86 26.93 -12.63 5.53
N PHE A 87 28.19 -12.45 5.14
CA PHE A 87 29.32 -13.18 5.69
C PHE A 87 29.87 -12.40 6.88
N CYS A 88 30.00 -13.07 8.02
CA CYS A 88 30.46 -12.45 9.25
C CYS A 88 31.28 -13.40 10.11
N LEU A 89 32.03 -12.84 11.07
CA LEU A 89 32.75 -13.58 12.09
C LEU A 89 32.00 -13.49 13.42
N ASP A 90 31.93 -14.60 14.15
CA ASP A 90 31.53 -14.57 15.56
C ASP A 90 32.70 -14.17 16.47
N ARG A 91 32.46 -14.15 17.79
CA ARG A 91 33.47 -13.77 18.78
C ARG A 91 34.67 -14.72 18.85
N ASP A 92 34.50 -15.96 18.39
CA ASP A 92 35.57 -16.96 18.33
C ASP A 92 36.34 -16.89 17.00
N GLY A 93 36.00 -15.93 16.13
CA GLY A 93 36.60 -15.78 14.81
C GLY A 93 36.10 -16.80 13.79
N LYS A 94 35.01 -17.51 14.05
CA LYS A 94 34.44 -18.48 13.10
C LYS A 94 33.54 -17.77 12.09
N ASN A 95 33.63 -18.20 10.84
CA ASN A 95 32.77 -17.70 9.78
C ASN A 95 31.32 -18.18 9.95
N ARG A 96 30.38 -17.25 9.85
CA ARG A 96 28.93 -17.47 9.97
C ARG A 96 28.24 -16.77 8.79
N PRO A 97 27.75 -17.51 7.77
CA PRO A 97 26.87 -16.94 6.78
C PRO A 97 25.46 -16.76 7.36
N ILE A 98 24.86 -15.59 7.15
CA ILE A 98 23.52 -15.24 7.60
C ILE A 98 22.70 -14.80 6.39
N ILE A 99 21.68 -15.56 6.03
CA ILE A 99 20.71 -15.16 5.00
C ILE A 99 19.74 -14.15 5.61
N ILE A 100 19.54 -13.02 4.94
CA ILE A 100 18.63 -11.96 5.35
C ILE A 100 17.45 -11.80 4.41
N ASP A 101 16.35 -11.24 4.92
CA ASP A 101 15.27 -10.72 4.09
C ASP A 101 15.57 -9.26 3.76
N SER A 102 15.60 -8.94 2.46
CA SER A 102 15.90 -7.62 1.94
C SER A 102 14.67 -6.80 1.57
N THR A 103 13.46 -7.36 1.71
CA THR A 103 12.21 -6.82 1.20
C THR A 103 11.95 -5.38 1.65
N GLU A 104 12.10 -5.08 2.96
CA GLU A 104 11.79 -3.75 3.50
C GLU A 104 12.74 -2.67 2.94
N TYR A 105 14.05 -2.87 3.03
CA TYR A 105 14.99 -1.84 2.59
C TYR A 105 15.03 -1.72 1.07
N MET A 106 14.78 -2.82 0.34
CA MET A 106 14.66 -2.79 -1.11
C MET A 106 13.43 -2.00 -1.54
N PHE A 107 12.30 -2.17 -0.85
CA PHE A 107 11.10 -1.36 -1.06
C PHE A 107 11.39 0.14 -0.85
N LYS A 108 11.96 0.50 0.30
CA LYS A 108 12.29 1.90 0.62
C LYS A 108 13.31 2.49 -0.36
N LEU A 109 14.29 1.70 -0.78
CA LEU A 109 15.28 2.10 -1.79
C LEU A 109 14.65 2.31 -3.18
N SER A 110 13.73 1.44 -3.60
CA SER A 110 13.00 1.57 -4.86
C SER A 110 12.13 2.81 -4.88
N LEU A 111 11.47 3.14 -3.76
CA LEU A 111 10.73 4.38 -3.60
C LEU A 111 11.66 5.61 -3.71
N LEU A 112 12.80 5.60 -3.01
CA LEU A 112 13.80 6.67 -3.08
C LEU A 112 14.31 6.89 -4.52
N ARG A 113 14.44 5.80 -5.29
CA ARG A 113 14.86 5.83 -6.69
C ARG A 113 13.73 6.11 -7.67
N LYS A 114 12.51 6.38 -7.19
CA LYS A 114 11.29 6.61 -8.00
C LYS A 114 10.99 5.45 -8.97
N ARG A 115 11.33 4.21 -8.60
CA ARG A 115 11.03 3.00 -9.37
C ARG A 115 9.66 2.45 -8.99
N PHE A 116 8.61 3.20 -9.33
CA PHE A 116 7.25 2.89 -8.88
C PHE A 116 6.77 1.53 -9.36
N ASP A 117 7.09 1.09 -10.59
CA ASP A 117 6.71 -0.25 -11.07
C ASP A 117 7.21 -1.38 -10.15
N GLN A 118 8.44 -1.26 -9.65
CA GLN A 118 9.02 -2.22 -8.71
C GLN A 118 8.33 -2.15 -7.35
N VAL A 119 8.04 -0.94 -6.86
CA VAL A 119 7.28 -0.71 -5.62
C VAL A 119 5.90 -1.37 -5.72
N MET A 120 5.20 -1.20 -6.86
CA MET A 120 3.88 -1.80 -7.10
C MET A 120 3.95 -3.34 -7.09
N ASN A 121 4.97 -3.92 -7.72
CA ASN A 121 5.16 -5.37 -7.75
C ASN A 121 5.49 -5.94 -6.36
N MET A 122 6.30 -5.23 -5.57
CA MET A 122 6.64 -5.63 -4.20
C MET A 122 5.40 -5.67 -3.30
N ILE A 123 4.54 -4.67 -3.37
CA ILE A 123 3.34 -4.64 -2.51
C ILE A 123 2.33 -5.73 -2.93
N ARG A 124 2.15 -5.95 -4.24
CA ARG A 124 1.22 -7.00 -4.74
C ARG A 124 1.65 -8.42 -4.37
N SER A 125 2.96 -8.66 -4.25
CA SER A 125 3.51 -9.99 -3.96
C SER A 125 3.67 -10.29 -2.46
N SER A 126 3.56 -9.30 -1.58
CA SER A 126 3.82 -9.45 -0.15
C SER A 126 2.60 -9.11 0.71
N GLU A 127 1.78 -10.12 1.04
CA GLU A 127 0.56 -9.92 1.83
C GLU A 127 0.83 -9.37 3.25
N LEU A 128 1.92 -9.80 3.90
CA LEU A 128 2.25 -9.42 5.28
C LEU A 128 3.05 -8.11 5.38
N CYS A 129 3.76 -7.69 4.32
CA CYS A 129 4.55 -6.46 4.32
C CYS A 129 3.73 -5.22 3.92
N GLY A 130 2.53 -5.43 3.38
CA GLY A 130 1.66 -4.35 2.88
C GLY A 130 1.42 -3.25 3.91
N GLN A 131 1.00 -3.56 5.14
CA GLN A 131 0.62 -2.54 6.12
C GLN A 131 1.79 -1.65 6.56
N ALA A 132 2.97 -2.22 6.80
CA ALA A 132 4.16 -1.44 7.16
C ALA A 132 4.67 -0.60 5.98
N MET A 133 4.60 -1.14 4.76
CA MET A 133 4.94 -0.40 3.53
C MET A 133 3.95 0.74 3.25
N ILE A 134 2.65 0.50 3.47
CA ILE A 134 1.57 1.50 3.37
C ILE A 134 1.79 2.63 4.37
N ALA A 135 2.02 2.31 5.65
CA ALA A 135 2.29 3.29 6.69
C ALA A 135 3.54 4.13 6.36
N TYR A 136 4.58 3.49 5.80
CA TYR A 136 5.77 4.20 5.34
C TYR A 136 5.50 5.13 4.15
N LEU A 137 4.70 4.71 3.17
CA LEU A 137 4.28 5.56 2.06
C LEU A 137 3.53 6.80 2.54
N GLN A 138 2.60 6.63 3.49
CA GLN A 138 1.89 7.74 4.13
C GLN A 138 2.85 8.72 4.80
N GLN A 139 3.76 8.19 5.64
CA GLN A 139 4.75 9.01 6.34
C GLN A 139 5.64 9.80 5.37
N LYS A 140 5.95 9.24 4.20
CA LYS A 140 6.77 9.90 3.17
C LYS A 140 5.96 10.80 2.23
N GLY A 141 4.66 10.96 2.45
CA GLY A 141 3.80 11.83 1.67
C GLY A 141 3.37 11.24 0.33
N PHE A 142 3.24 9.91 0.24
CA PHE A 142 2.70 9.20 -0.92
C PHE A 142 1.38 8.47 -0.61
N PRO A 143 0.36 9.14 -0.04
CA PRO A 143 -0.92 8.52 0.30
C PRO A 143 -1.67 8.01 -0.93
N GLU A 144 -1.55 8.65 -2.10
CA GLU A 144 -2.20 8.16 -3.33
C GLU A 144 -1.64 6.81 -3.80
N VAL A 145 -0.34 6.58 -3.60
CA VAL A 145 0.28 5.29 -3.91
C VAL A 145 -0.23 4.24 -2.93
N ALA A 146 -0.25 4.57 -1.63
CA ALA A 146 -0.75 3.69 -0.58
C ALA A 146 -2.21 3.24 -0.82
N LEU A 147 -3.07 4.14 -1.29
CA LEU A 147 -4.49 3.88 -1.55
C LEU A 147 -4.76 2.66 -2.44
N HIS A 148 -3.87 2.39 -3.41
CA HIS A 148 -4.03 1.29 -4.36
C HIS A 148 -3.89 -0.10 -3.72
N PHE A 149 -3.38 -0.18 -2.49
CA PHE A 149 -3.03 -1.44 -1.83
C PHE A 149 -3.85 -1.72 -0.59
N VAL A 150 -4.60 -0.73 -0.12
CA VAL A 150 -5.42 -0.87 1.06
C VAL A 150 -6.74 -1.52 0.68
N LYS A 151 -6.98 -2.70 1.25
CA LYS A 151 -8.26 -3.42 1.14
C LYS A 151 -9.29 -2.93 2.17
N ASP A 152 -8.83 -2.53 3.36
CA ASP A 152 -9.69 -2.02 4.42
C ASP A 152 -10.28 -0.66 4.05
N GLU A 153 -11.60 -0.57 3.97
CA GLU A 153 -12.30 0.63 3.51
C GLU A 153 -12.08 1.83 4.42
N ARG A 154 -11.93 1.62 5.73
CA ARG A 154 -11.66 2.71 6.68
C ARG A 154 -10.30 3.33 6.44
N THR A 155 -9.25 2.51 6.36
CA THR A 155 -7.89 2.98 6.04
C THR A 155 -7.85 3.62 4.65
N ARG A 156 -8.56 3.04 3.68
CA ARG A 156 -8.69 3.58 2.33
C ARG A 156 -9.37 4.95 2.32
N PHE A 157 -10.42 5.15 3.11
CA PHE A 157 -11.09 6.44 3.27
C PHE A 157 -10.17 7.51 3.86
N ASN A 158 -9.45 7.19 4.95
CA ASN A 158 -8.50 8.12 5.56
C ASN A 158 -7.37 8.51 4.57
N LEU A 159 -6.84 7.54 3.84
CA LEU A 159 -5.83 7.77 2.80
C LEU A 159 -6.35 8.67 1.67
N ALA A 160 -7.59 8.46 1.24
CA ALA A 160 -8.20 9.27 0.20
C ALA A 160 -8.35 10.73 0.65
N LEU A 161 -8.74 10.96 1.92
CA LEU A 161 -8.76 12.29 2.51
C LEU A 161 -7.36 12.94 2.56
N GLU A 162 -6.34 12.18 2.96
CA GLU A 162 -4.94 12.64 3.00
C GLU A 162 -4.38 12.97 1.61
N SER A 163 -4.79 12.23 0.57
CA SER A 163 -4.32 12.43 -0.80
C SER A 163 -4.85 13.70 -1.48
N GLY A 164 -5.92 14.31 -0.94
CA GLY A 164 -6.54 15.51 -1.53
C GLY A 164 -7.21 15.30 -2.90
N SER A 165 -7.22 14.07 -3.43
CA SER A 165 -7.90 13.76 -4.69
C SER A 165 -9.40 13.66 -4.48
N SER A 166 -10.15 14.59 -5.05
CA SER A 166 -11.62 14.67 -4.90
C SER A 166 -12.35 13.46 -5.46
N GLU A 167 -11.83 12.87 -6.54
CA GLU A 167 -12.38 11.67 -7.16
C GLU A 167 -12.17 10.43 -6.27
N LEU A 168 -10.93 10.22 -5.81
CA LEU A 168 -10.59 9.09 -4.93
C LEU A 168 -11.29 9.21 -3.58
N CYS A 169 -11.41 10.43 -3.05
CA CYS A 169 -12.17 10.73 -1.84
C CYS A 169 -13.66 10.42 -2.02
N GLY A 170 -14.26 10.82 -3.14
CA GLY A 170 -15.66 10.52 -3.45
C GLY A 170 -15.93 9.01 -3.50
N GLN A 171 -15.10 8.25 -4.23
CA GLN A 171 -15.24 6.79 -4.33
C GLN A 171 -15.04 6.09 -2.97
N ALA A 172 -14.03 6.51 -2.20
CA ALA A 172 -13.78 5.92 -0.88
C ALA A 172 -14.89 6.26 0.13
N MET A 173 -15.47 7.47 0.06
CA MET A 173 -16.62 7.88 0.86
C MET A 173 -17.85 7.02 0.57
N ILE A 174 -18.15 6.80 -0.71
CA ILE A 174 -19.30 5.99 -1.15
C ILE A 174 -19.17 4.56 -0.60
N ALA A 175 -18.01 3.92 -0.81
CA ALA A 175 -17.75 2.56 -0.34
C ALA A 175 -17.90 2.46 1.19
N TYR A 176 -17.31 3.41 1.92
CA TYR A 176 -17.38 3.43 3.38
C TYR A 176 -18.82 3.57 3.90
N LEU A 177 -19.64 4.43 3.29
CA LEU A 177 -21.04 4.60 3.67
C LEU A 177 -21.89 3.36 3.36
N GLN A 178 -21.66 2.70 2.22
CA GLN A 178 -22.31 1.44 1.87
C GLN A 178 -22.03 0.35 2.90
N GLN A 179 -20.77 0.13 3.26
CA GLN A 179 -20.39 -0.88 4.25
C GLN A 179 -20.98 -0.60 5.64
N LYS A 180 -21.13 0.68 6.01
CA LYS A 180 -21.78 1.07 7.26
C LYS A 180 -23.30 0.95 7.24
N GLY A 181 -23.89 0.60 6.10
CA GLY A 181 -25.33 0.41 5.95
C GLY A 181 -26.09 1.72 5.70
N PHE A 182 -25.42 2.75 5.18
CA PHE A 182 -26.01 4.05 4.86
C PHE A 182 -25.93 4.37 3.35
N PRO A 183 -26.41 3.50 2.45
CA PRO A 183 -26.35 3.72 0.99
C PRO A 183 -27.15 4.96 0.54
N GLU A 184 -28.19 5.35 1.27
CA GLU A 184 -28.99 6.55 1.01
C GLU A 184 -28.17 7.84 1.16
N VAL A 185 -27.25 7.88 2.13
CA VAL A 185 -26.34 9.01 2.31
C VAL A 185 -25.33 9.04 1.16
N ALA A 186 -24.85 7.88 0.72
CA ALA A 186 -23.89 7.75 -0.38
C ALA A 186 -24.43 8.32 -1.70
N LEU A 187 -25.74 8.24 -1.96
CA LEU A 187 -26.40 8.78 -3.17
C LEU A 187 -26.17 10.28 -3.39
N HIS A 188 -25.91 11.05 -2.33
CA HIS A 188 -25.62 12.49 -2.42
C HIS A 188 -24.22 12.78 -2.99
N PHE A 189 -23.31 11.81 -2.93
CA PHE A 189 -21.90 11.97 -3.32
C PHE A 189 -21.59 11.36 -4.69
N VAL A 190 -22.56 10.67 -5.31
CA VAL A 190 -22.35 9.91 -6.55
C VAL A 190 -22.66 10.78 -7.78
N LYS A 191 -21.73 10.77 -8.73
CA LYS A 191 -21.89 11.45 -10.04
C LYS A 191 -22.20 10.50 -11.20
N ASP A 192 -21.75 9.25 -11.11
CA ASP A 192 -21.93 8.24 -12.15
C ASP A 192 -23.29 7.54 -12.02
N GLU A 193 -24.04 7.47 -13.11
CA GLU A 193 -25.41 6.92 -13.11
C GLU A 193 -25.44 5.40 -12.82
N ARG A 194 -24.42 4.64 -13.20
CA ARG A 194 -24.36 3.19 -12.91
C ARG A 194 -24.18 2.93 -11.42
N THR A 195 -23.29 3.66 -10.78
CA THR A 195 -23.07 3.61 -9.33
C THR A 195 -24.32 4.10 -8.59
N ARG A 196 -24.95 5.18 -9.08
CA ARG A 196 -26.18 5.75 -8.54
C ARG A 196 -27.34 4.75 -8.60
N PHE A 197 -27.48 4.04 -9.72
CA PHE A 197 -28.46 2.97 -9.89
C PHE A 197 -28.28 1.84 -8.87
N ASN A 198 -27.06 1.33 -8.71
CA ASN A 198 -26.77 0.25 -7.76
C ASN A 198 -27.11 0.65 -6.31
N LEU A 199 -26.69 1.85 -5.90
CA LEU A 199 -27.01 2.40 -4.58
C LEU A 199 -28.51 2.62 -4.36
N ALA A 200 -29.23 3.05 -5.39
CA ALA A 200 -30.68 3.24 -5.32
C ALA A 200 -31.42 1.92 -5.14
N LEU A 201 -30.96 0.84 -5.79
CA LEU A 201 -31.51 -0.50 -5.56
C LEU A 201 -31.22 -0.99 -4.14
N GLU A 202 -29.98 -0.82 -3.65
CA GLU A 202 -29.59 -1.24 -2.28
C GLU A 202 -30.35 -0.50 -1.18
N SER A 203 -30.56 0.81 -1.35
CA SER A 203 -31.36 1.64 -0.44
C SER A 203 -32.87 1.46 -0.60
N GLY A 204 -33.31 0.71 -1.61
CA GLY A 204 -34.72 0.48 -1.92
C GLY A 204 -35.43 1.70 -2.53
N ASN A 205 -34.71 2.74 -2.95
CA ASN A 205 -35.27 3.92 -3.57
C ASN A 205 -35.53 3.72 -5.07
N ILE A 206 -36.63 3.03 -5.39
CA ILE A 206 -36.98 2.62 -6.76
C ILE A 206 -37.15 3.82 -7.70
N GLN A 207 -37.63 4.96 -7.21
CA GLN A 207 -37.85 6.16 -8.01
C GLN A 207 -36.52 6.71 -8.55
N ILE A 208 -35.48 6.74 -7.72
CA ILE A 208 -34.13 7.13 -8.16
C ILE A 208 -33.56 6.05 -9.11
N ALA A 209 -33.78 4.77 -8.82
CA ALA A 209 -33.31 3.68 -9.68
C ALA A 209 -33.97 3.73 -11.08
N VAL A 210 -35.25 4.09 -11.18
CA VAL A 210 -35.93 4.33 -12.48
C VAL A 210 -35.29 5.50 -13.22
N ALA A 211 -35.01 6.61 -12.54
CA ALA A 211 -34.39 7.77 -13.17
C ALA A 211 -33.01 7.40 -13.74
N SER A 212 -32.16 6.74 -12.97
CA SER A 212 -30.84 6.30 -13.44
C SER A 212 -30.92 5.25 -14.54
N ALA A 213 -31.88 4.31 -14.48
CA ALA A 213 -32.08 3.32 -15.55
C ALA A 213 -32.50 3.95 -16.89
N LYS A 214 -33.26 5.05 -16.86
CA LYS A 214 -33.63 5.81 -18.08
C LYS A 214 -32.42 6.44 -18.75
N GLU A 215 -31.49 6.97 -17.97
CA GLU A 215 -30.26 7.60 -18.50
C GLU A 215 -29.28 6.55 -19.04
N ILE A 216 -29.15 5.39 -18.37
CA ILE A 216 -28.25 4.30 -18.82
C ILE A 216 -28.81 3.58 -20.05
N ASP A 217 -30.11 3.34 -20.06
CA ASP A 217 -30.89 2.65 -21.10
C ASP A 217 -30.34 1.29 -21.58
N GLU A 218 -29.89 0.46 -20.64
CA GLU A 218 -29.42 -0.90 -20.92
C GLU A 218 -30.41 -1.96 -20.43
N LYS A 219 -30.58 -3.02 -21.22
CA LYS A 219 -31.53 -4.11 -20.92
C LYS A 219 -31.29 -4.79 -19.57
N ASP A 220 -30.03 -4.93 -19.14
CA ASP A 220 -29.68 -5.55 -17.86
C ASP A 220 -30.15 -4.71 -16.66
N HIS A 221 -29.96 -3.39 -16.71
CA HIS A 221 -30.37 -2.46 -15.66
C HIS A 221 -31.89 -2.44 -15.52
N TRP A 222 -32.63 -2.43 -16.64
CA TRP A 222 -34.08 -2.57 -16.64
C TRP A 222 -34.54 -3.91 -16.03
N TYR A 223 -33.86 -5.01 -16.34
CA TYR A 223 -34.17 -6.31 -15.76
C TYR A 223 -33.99 -6.31 -14.23
N ARG A 224 -32.84 -5.83 -13.74
CA ARG A 224 -32.54 -5.73 -12.30
C ARG A 224 -33.54 -4.82 -11.57
N LEU A 225 -33.91 -3.69 -12.17
CA LEU A 225 -34.93 -2.79 -11.65
C LEU A 225 -36.29 -3.48 -11.52
N GLY A 226 -36.71 -4.23 -12.54
CA GLY A 226 -37.99 -4.96 -12.52
C GLY A 226 -38.06 -6.01 -11.41
N VAL A 227 -36.94 -6.69 -11.13
CA VAL A 227 -36.86 -7.67 -10.02
C VAL A 227 -37.04 -6.98 -8.66
N GLU A 228 -36.33 -5.88 -8.41
CA GLU A 228 -36.46 -5.15 -7.14
C GLU A 228 -37.80 -4.42 -7.01
N ALA A 229 -38.33 -3.85 -8.10
CA ALA A 229 -39.66 -3.26 -8.11
C ALA A 229 -40.74 -4.29 -7.78
N LEU A 230 -40.61 -5.53 -8.30
CA LEU A 230 -41.53 -6.63 -8.00
C LEU A 230 -41.46 -7.02 -6.53
N ARG A 231 -40.24 -7.13 -5.98
CA ARG A 231 -40.00 -7.44 -4.57
C ARG A 231 -40.65 -6.41 -3.64
N GLN A 232 -40.70 -5.14 -4.04
CA GLN A 232 -41.34 -4.07 -3.29
C GLN A 232 -42.83 -3.87 -3.60
N GLY A 233 -43.41 -4.63 -4.55
CA GLY A 233 -44.81 -4.51 -4.94
C GLY A 233 -45.14 -3.32 -5.85
N ASN A 234 -44.14 -2.70 -6.50
CA ASN A 234 -44.31 -1.58 -7.41
C ASN A 234 -44.72 -2.05 -8.83
N SER A 235 -45.94 -2.55 -8.98
CA SER A 235 -46.46 -3.17 -10.22
C SER A 235 -46.31 -2.29 -11.47
N GLY A 236 -46.60 -0.99 -11.39
CA GLY A 236 -46.46 -0.07 -12.53
C GLY A 236 -45.02 0.06 -13.03
N ILE A 237 -44.03 -0.04 -12.13
CA ILE A 237 -42.60 0.04 -12.49
C ILE A 237 -42.11 -1.30 -13.04
N VAL A 238 -42.63 -2.42 -12.54
CA VAL A 238 -42.37 -3.77 -13.07
C VAL A 238 -42.81 -3.87 -14.52
N GLU A 239 -44.04 -3.47 -14.81
CA GLU A 239 -44.57 -3.50 -16.18
C GLU A 239 -43.72 -2.63 -17.11
N TYR A 240 -43.41 -1.40 -16.67
CA TYR A 240 -42.56 -0.48 -17.42
C TYR A 240 -41.17 -1.08 -17.73
N ALA A 241 -40.53 -1.70 -16.73
CA ALA A 241 -39.23 -2.36 -16.91
C ALA A 241 -39.31 -3.56 -17.89
N TYR A 242 -40.38 -4.36 -17.82
CA TYR A 242 -40.58 -5.51 -18.70
C TYR A 242 -40.91 -5.12 -20.14
N GLN A 243 -41.64 -4.02 -20.36
CA GLN A 243 -41.84 -3.44 -21.69
C GLN A 243 -40.50 -3.04 -22.31
N ARG A 244 -39.62 -2.37 -21.55
CA ARG A 244 -38.27 -1.96 -22.02
C ARG A 244 -37.36 -3.15 -22.34
N THR A 245 -37.48 -4.25 -21.59
CA THR A 245 -36.68 -5.47 -21.83
C THR A 245 -37.27 -6.41 -22.90
N LYS A 246 -38.47 -6.12 -23.42
CA LYS A 246 -39.24 -6.98 -24.35
C LYS A 246 -39.48 -8.39 -23.79
N ASN A 247 -39.62 -8.50 -22.46
CA ASN A 247 -39.82 -9.78 -21.79
C ASN A 247 -41.32 -10.10 -21.65
N PHE A 248 -41.96 -10.42 -22.78
CA PHE A 248 -43.41 -10.57 -22.90
C PHE A 248 -43.98 -11.76 -22.11
N GLU A 249 -43.19 -12.80 -21.85
CA GLU A 249 -43.61 -13.96 -21.05
C GLU A 249 -43.84 -13.63 -19.58
N ARG A 250 -43.13 -12.63 -19.02
CA ARG A 250 -43.37 -12.17 -17.64
C ARG A 250 -44.43 -11.08 -17.55
N LEU A 251 -44.68 -10.38 -18.66
CA LEU A 251 -45.68 -9.32 -18.74
C LEU A 251 -47.11 -9.90 -18.76
N SER A 252 -47.30 -11.09 -19.32
CA SER A 252 -48.58 -11.79 -19.38
C SER A 252 -49.16 -12.19 -18.02
N PHE A 253 -48.36 -12.17 -16.95
CA PHE A 253 -48.83 -12.42 -15.58
C PHE A 253 -49.44 -11.17 -14.90
N PHE A 254 -49.30 -9.99 -15.51
CA PHE A 254 -49.78 -8.70 -14.99
C PHE A 254 -50.93 -8.08 -15.80
N ILE A 255 -51.31 -8.71 -16.92
CA ILE A 255 -52.50 -8.39 -17.71
C ILE A 255 -53.63 -9.34 -17.28
#